data_AF-A0A3Q2DWQ3-F1
#
_entry.id   AF-A0A3Q2DWQ3-F1
#
_cell.length_a   1.000
_cell.length_b   1.000
_cell.length_c   1.000
_cell.angle_alpha   90.00
_cell.angle_beta   90.00
_cell.angle_gamma   90.00
#
_symmetry.space_group_name_H-M   'P 1'
#
loop_
_entity.id
_entity.type
_entity.pdbx_description
1 polymer ?
#
loop_
_entity_poly.entity_id
_entity_poly.type
_entity_poly.pdbx_seq_one_letter_code
_entity_poly.pdbx_strand_id
1 'polypeptide(L)'
;MDGVEETLKRIESNASVAGTIVLNSEGVPIRSSFDSGTSSRYGREVSEITALARSAVRDLDPQNDLQLLCIRFNKREIIIGSPYDSILNPCNY
;
A
#
# COMPACT_ATOMS: atom_id res chain seq x y z
N MET A 1 -12.74 14.58 -4.66
CA MET A 1 -12.06 13.64 -5.58
C MET A 1 -10.62 14.07 -5.90
N ASP A 2 -10.25 15.35 -5.76
CA ASP A 2 -8.90 15.86 -6.08
C ASP A 2 -7.77 15.42 -5.12
N GLY A 3 -8.08 15.19 -3.84
CA GLY A 3 -7.04 14.95 -2.82
C GLY A 3 -6.25 13.64 -2.94
N VAL A 4 -6.84 12.56 -3.47
CA VAL A 4 -6.15 11.27 -3.63
C VAL A 4 -5.09 11.35 -4.74
N GLU A 5 -5.43 12.04 -5.84
CA GLU A 5 -4.53 12.18 -6.97
C GLU A 5 -3.38 13.15 -6.67
N GLU A 6 -3.64 14.21 -5.90
CA GLU A 6 -2.58 15.09 -5.37
C GLU A 6 -1.64 14.33 -4.43
N THR A 7 -2.19 13.51 -3.52
CA THR A 7 -1.38 12.72 -2.59
C THR A 7 -0.51 11.70 -3.32
N LEU A 8 -1.04 11.02 -4.34
CA LEU A 8 -0.27 10.10 -5.17
C LEU A 8 0.85 10.82 -5.91
N LYS A 9 0.58 11.99 -6.53
CA LYS A 9 1.60 12.81 -7.18
C LYS A 9 2.70 13.25 -6.22
N ARG A 10 2.35 13.60 -4.98
CA ARG A 10 3.33 13.95 -3.93
C ARG A 10 4.22 12.76 -3.57
N ILE A 11 3.65 11.57 -3.47
CA ILE A 11 4.42 10.33 -3.22
C ILE A 11 5.36 10.06 -4.40
N GLU A 12 4.85 10.07 -5.63
CA GLU A 12 5.63 9.80 -6.85
C GLU A 12 6.74 10.84 -7.11
N SER A 13 6.57 12.07 -6.60
CA SER A 13 7.56 13.14 -6.75
C SER A 13 8.80 12.95 -5.85
N ASN A 14 8.78 12.02 -4.89
CA ASN A 14 9.94 11.72 -4.07
C ASN A 14 10.92 10.80 -4.82
N ALA A 15 12.18 11.23 -4.95
CA ALA A 15 13.21 10.48 -5.69
C ALA A 15 13.54 9.09 -5.11
N SER A 16 13.18 8.83 -3.85
CA SER A 16 13.33 7.52 -3.20
C SER A 16 12.22 6.53 -3.56
N VAL A 17 11.12 6.98 -4.17
CA VAL A 17 9.98 6.14 -4.51
C VAL A 17 10.23 5.47 -5.86
N ALA A 18 10.29 4.13 -5.84
CA ALA A 18 10.49 3.34 -7.05
C ALA A 18 9.25 3.28 -7.96
N GLY A 19 8.05 3.42 -7.38
CA GLY A 19 6.78 3.42 -8.09
C GLY A 19 5.61 3.25 -7.14
N THR A 20 4.39 3.51 -7.63
CA THR A 20 3.16 3.37 -6.86
C THR A 20 2.20 2.37 -7.52
N ILE A 21 1.34 1.74 -6.71
CA ILE A 21 0.27 0.86 -7.17
C ILE A 21 -0.97 1.16 -6.33
N VAL A 22 -2.07 1.45 -7.01
CA VAL A 22 -3.40 1.61 -6.40
C VAL A 22 -4.21 0.37 -6.74
N LEU A 23 -4.62 -0.37 -5.72
CA LEU A 23 -5.38 -1.61 -5.85
C LEU A 23 -6.84 -1.38 -5.48
N ASN A 24 -7.75 -2.13 -6.11
CA ASN A 24 -9.13 -2.26 -5.64
C ASN A 24 -9.21 -3.28 -4.48
N SER A 25 -10.41 -3.47 -3.93
CA SER A 25 -10.66 -4.46 -2.86
C SER A 25 -10.40 -5.92 -3.26
N GLU A 26 -10.34 -6.20 -4.57
CA GLU A 26 -10.09 -7.53 -5.14
C GLU A 26 -8.59 -7.74 -5.47
N GLY A 27 -7.73 -6.75 -5.19
CA GLY A 27 -6.30 -6.82 -5.52
C GLY A 27 -5.97 -6.56 -6.99
N VAL A 28 -6.92 -6.01 -7.76
CA VAL A 28 -6.72 -5.61 -9.15
C VAL A 28 -6.15 -4.19 -9.20
N PRO A 29 -5.04 -3.95 -9.93
CA PRO A 29 -4.47 -2.62 -10.06
C PRO A 29 -5.37 -1.69 -10.88
N ILE A 30 -5.81 -0.60 -10.25
CA ILE A 30 -6.54 0.51 -10.88
C ILE A 30 -5.54 1.49 -11.52
N ARG A 31 -4.43 1.75 -10.83
CA ARG A 31 -3.31 2.56 -11.33
C ARG A 31 -1.99 1.98 -10.89
N SER A 32 -0.97 2.14 -11.73
CA SER A 32 0.38 1.73 -11.39
C SER A 32 1.40 2.49 -12.22
N SER A 33 2.56 2.78 -11.62
CA SER A 33 3.74 3.25 -12.34
C SER A 33 4.57 2.10 -12.96
N PHE A 34 4.19 0.84 -12.73
CA PHE A 34 4.84 -0.37 -13.26
C PHE A 34 4.12 -0.94 -14.50
N ASP A 35 4.75 -1.91 -15.17
CA ASP A 35 4.11 -2.65 -16.26
C ASP A 35 2.95 -3.52 -15.73
N SER A 36 1.96 -3.76 -16.60
CA SER A 36 0.72 -4.46 -16.23
C SER A 36 0.92 -5.86 -15.64
N GLY A 37 1.94 -6.59 -16.11
CA GLY A 37 2.25 -7.93 -15.59
C GLY A 37 2.78 -7.86 -14.16
N THR A 38 3.72 -6.97 -13.92
CA THR A 38 4.29 -6.70 -12.60
C THR A 38 3.23 -6.16 -11.64
N SER A 39 2.40 -5.20 -12.06
CA SER A 39 1.34 -4.62 -11.22
C SER A 39 0.29 -5.65 -10.82
N SER A 40 -0.11 -6.54 -11.74
CA SER A 40 -1.08 -7.61 -11.44
C SER A 40 -0.52 -8.62 -10.45
N ARG A 41 0.75 -9.01 -10.63
CA ARG A 41 1.42 -9.92 -9.70
C ARG A 41 1.54 -9.32 -8.30
N TYR A 42 2.04 -8.09 -8.20
CA TYR A 42 2.14 -7.39 -6.92
C TYR A 42 0.78 -7.20 -6.27
N GLY A 43 -0.25 -6.84 -7.04
CA GLY A 43 -1.61 -6.68 -6.53
C GLY A 43 -2.12 -7.92 -5.82
N ARG A 44 -1.96 -9.10 -6.44
CA ARG A 44 -2.37 -10.38 -5.85
C ARG A 44 -1.59 -10.71 -4.57
N GLU A 45 -0.25 -10.71 -4.66
CA GLU A 45 0.61 -11.11 -3.53
C GLU A 45 0.42 -10.17 -2.33
N VAL A 46 0.32 -8.86 -2.57
CA VAL A 46 0.13 -7.85 -1.52
C VAL A 46 -1.26 -7.97 -0.88
N SER A 47 -2.31 -8.21 -1.65
CA SER A 47 -3.66 -8.39 -1.11
C SER A 47 -3.76 -9.63 -0.21
N GLU A 48 -3.15 -10.74 -0.59
CA GLU A 48 -3.09 -11.96 0.23
C GLU A 48 -2.37 -11.71 1.56
N ILE A 49 -1.19 -11.07 1.52
CA ILE A 49 -0.41 -10.75 2.72
C ILE A 49 -1.16 -9.76 3.63
N THR A 50 -1.81 -8.75 3.04
CA THR A 50 -2.57 -7.74 3.79
C THR A 50 -3.76 -8.35 4.51
N ALA A 51 -4.46 -9.29 3.86
CA ALA A 51 -5.56 -10.03 4.48
C ALA A 51 -5.07 -10.83 5.69
N LEU A 52 -3.96 -11.56 5.55
CA LEU A 52 -3.36 -12.32 6.65
C LEU A 52 -2.92 -11.42 7.80
N ALA A 53 -2.25 -10.30 7.50
CA ALA A 53 -1.81 -9.33 8.51
C ALA A 53 -2.99 -8.71 9.25
N ARG A 54 -4.05 -8.33 8.53
CA ARG A 54 -5.29 -7.81 9.12
C ARG A 54 -5.96 -8.85 10.02
N SER A 55 -6.03 -10.11 9.58
CA SER A 55 -6.54 -11.20 10.40
C SER A 55 -5.73 -11.38 11.68
N ALA A 56 -4.40 -11.35 11.60
CA ALA A 56 -3.53 -11.47 12.77
C ALA A 56 -3.72 -10.32 13.78
N VAL A 57 -3.89 -9.09 13.30
CA VAL A 57 -4.22 -7.93 14.16
C VAL A 57 -5.55 -8.12 14.87
N ARG A 58 -6.57 -8.60 14.15
CA ARG A 58 -7.91 -8.84 14.71
C ARG A 58 -7.98 -10.04 15.65
N ASP A 59 -7.09 -11.00 15.50
CA ASP A 59 -6.95 -12.15 16.41
C ASP A 59 -6.40 -11.72 17.77
N LEU A 60 -5.51 -10.71 17.79
CA LEU A 60 -4.99 -10.09 19.00
C LEU A 60 -6.03 -9.18 19.68
N ASP A 61 -6.70 -8.32 18.91
CA ASP A 61 -7.78 -7.46 19.37
C ASP A 61 -8.80 -7.25 18.24
N PRO A 62 -10.04 -7.74 18.37
CA PRO A 62 -11.06 -7.64 17.32
C PRO A 62 -11.54 -6.20 17.07
N GLN A 63 -11.24 -5.24 17.95
CA GLN A 63 -11.55 -3.82 17.77
C GLN A 63 -10.48 -3.09 16.95
N ASN A 64 -9.32 -3.69 16.73
CA ASN A 64 -8.21 -3.06 16.00
C ASN A 64 -8.30 -3.38 14.49
N ASP A 65 -7.92 -2.41 13.65
CA ASP A 65 -7.80 -2.61 12.20
C ASP A 65 -6.43 -2.18 11.68
N LEU A 66 -5.92 -2.93 10.70
CA LEU A 66 -4.65 -2.66 10.07
C LEU A 66 -4.69 -1.34 9.27
N GLN A 67 -4.01 -0.32 9.79
CA GLN A 67 -3.88 0.99 9.13
C GLN A 67 -2.77 1.01 8.08
N LEU A 68 -1.59 0.49 8.46
CA LEU A 68 -0.38 0.52 7.65
C LEU A 68 0.37 -0.81 7.77
N LEU A 69 0.86 -1.31 6.65
CA LEU A 69 1.76 -2.46 6.58
C LEU A 69 3.03 -2.06 5.82
N CYS A 70 4.17 -2.10 6.51
CA CYS A 70 5.48 -1.83 5.93
C CYS A 70 6.30 -3.12 5.87
N ILE A 71 6.67 -3.53 4.67
CA ILE A 71 7.53 -4.69 4.43
C ILE A 71 8.86 -4.19 3.90
N ARG A 72 9.91 -4.33 4.73
CA ARG A 72 11.27 -3.87 4.40
C ARG A 72 12.12 -5.03 3.93
N PHE A 73 12.70 -4.86 2.75
CA PHE A 73 13.76 -5.68 2.18
C PHE A 73 15.08 -4.90 2.21
N ASN A 74 16.22 -5.58 2.01
CA ASN A 74 17.54 -4.96 2.13
C ASN A 74 17.72 -3.68 1.29
N LYS A 75 17.11 -3.59 0.11
CA LYS A 75 17.25 -2.46 -0.81
C LYS A 75 15.93 -1.77 -1.18
N ARG A 76 14.79 -2.26 -0.66
CA ARG A 76 13.45 -1.81 -1.08
C ARG A 76 12.50 -1.90 0.09
N GLU A 77 11.52 -1.00 0.13
CA GLU A 77 10.46 -1.03 1.11
C GLU A 77 9.12 -0.98 0.36
N ILE A 78 8.17 -1.79 0.80
CA ILE A 78 6.79 -1.77 0.32
C ILE A 78 5.94 -1.25 1.47
N ILE A 79 5.26 -0.13 1.23
CA ILE A 79 4.35 0.50 2.18
C ILE A 79 2.93 0.35 1.63
N ILE A 80 2.06 -0.27 2.42
CA ILE A 80 0.68 -0.56 2.07
C ILE A 80 -0.21 0.15 3.08
N GLY A 81 -0.97 1.15 2.59
CA GLY A 81 -1.91 1.92 3.41
C GLY A 81 -3.35 1.59 3.08
N SER A 82 -4.21 1.57 4.10
CA SER A 82 -5.66 1.53 3.93
C SER A 82 -6.18 2.94 3.58
N PRO A 83 -7.18 3.09 2.69
CA PRO A 83 -7.70 4.40 2.28
C PRO A 83 -8.42 5.18 3.38
N TYR A 84 -8.61 4.60 4.58
CA TYR A 84 -9.35 5.21 5.68
C TYR A 84 -8.54 6.21 6.51
N ASP A 85 -7.23 6.36 6.30
CA ASP A 85 -6.47 7.42 6.94
C ASP A 85 -5.63 8.20 5.94
N SER A 86 -6.00 9.47 5.82
CA SER A 86 -5.30 10.46 5.03
C SER A 86 -3.95 10.72 5.71
N ILE A 87 -2.89 10.77 4.90
CA ILE A 87 -1.47 10.99 5.30
C ILE A 87 -0.70 9.67 5.50
N LEU A 88 -0.39 9.03 4.35
CA LEU A 88 0.83 8.23 4.25
C LEU A 88 2.01 9.19 4.45
N ASN A 89 2.51 9.29 5.68
CA ASN A 89 3.78 9.92 5.98
C ASN A 89 4.84 8.80 5.93
N PRO A 90 5.56 8.62 4.80
CA PRO A 90 6.67 7.69 4.78
C PRO A 90 7.75 8.25 5.70
N CYS A 91 7.96 7.55 6.82
CA CYS A 91 9.11 7.70 7.70
C CYS A 91 9.18 9.02 8.51
N ASN A 92 8.63 8.98 9.72
CA ASN A 92 9.24 9.65 10.87
C ASN A 92 9.44 8.61 11.97
N TYR A 93 10.60 7.95 11.93
CA TYR A 93 11.39 7.48 13.08
C TYR A 93 12.84 7.39 12.63
#